data_AF-A0A200R1H2-F1
#
_entry.id   AF-A0A200R1H2-F1
#
_cell.length_a   1.000
_cell.length_b   1.000
_cell.length_c   1.000
_cell.angle_alpha   90.00
_cell.angle_beta   90.00
_cell.angle_gamma   90.00
#
_symmetry.space_group_name_H-M   'P 1'
#
loop_
_entity.id
_entity.type
_entity.pdbx_description
1 polymer ?
#
loop_
_entity_poly.entity_id
_entity_poly.type
_entity_poly.pdbx_seq_one_letter_code
_entity_poly.pdbx_strand_id
1 'polypeptide(L)'
;MSSKRKPSMGRQKIEIKRIEKRNARQVAFSKCRVGLFKKASEHCTLCGAETAVIVFSPAEKSYSFCHPSVDTIVDRYLLGGNYILLKMSVASTLM
;
A
#
# COMPACT_ATOMS: atom_id res chain seq x y z
N MET A 1 30.87 20.23 23.69
CA MET A 1 30.09 19.11 24.30
C MET A 1 29.44 18.32 23.17
N SER A 2 29.83 17.05 22.96
CA SER A 2 29.26 16.20 21.91
C SER A 2 27.92 15.62 22.38
N SER A 3 26.80 15.97 21.72
CA SER A 3 25.49 15.43 22.06
C SER A 3 25.43 13.95 21.65
N LYS A 4 25.39 13.03 22.62
CA LYS A 4 25.17 11.60 22.35
C LYS A 4 23.77 11.42 21.72
N ARG A 5 23.70 10.91 20.49
CA ARG A 5 22.42 10.61 19.81
C ARG A 5 21.77 9.42 20.51
N LYS A 6 20.51 9.56 20.93
CA LYS A 6 19.73 8.44 21.48
C LYS A 6 19.51 7.39 20.39
N PRO A 7 19.74 6.10 20.67
CA PRO A 7 19.47 5.02 19.72
C PRO A 7 17.97 4.94 19.40
N SER A 8 17.62 4.53 18.18
CA SER A 8 16.22 4.39 17.78
C SER A 8 15.54 3.25 18.54
N MET A 9 14.26 3.38 18.83
CA MET A 9 13.47 2.34 19.48
C MET A 9 13.15 1.14 18.55
N GLY A 10 13.62 1.12 17.31
CA GLY A 10 13.32 0.04 16.35
C GLY A 10 11.84 -0.05 15.94
N ARG A 11 11.41 -1.22 15.45
CA ARG A 11 10.01 -1.48 15.07
C ARG A 11 9.18 -1.72 16.33
N GLN A 12 8.18 -0.88 16.53
CA GLN A 12 7.24 -0.98 17.64
C GLN A 12 5.92 -1.58 17.16
N LYS A 13 5.27 -2.38 18.01
CA LYS A 13 3.90 -2.87 17.75
C LYS A 13 2.93 -1.69 17.92
N ILE A 14 2.00 -1.56 16.98
CA ILE A 14 0.94 -0.56 17.02
C ILE A 14 -0.41 -1.26 16.82
N GLU A 15 -1.49 -0.64 17.29
CA GLU A 15 -2.85 -1.11 17.02
C GLU A 15 -3.20 -0.93 15.54
N ILE A 16 -4.01 -1.85 15.00
CA ILE A 16 -4.52 -1.79 13.63
C ILE A 16 -5.77 -0.89 13.64
N LYS A 17 -5.52 0.42 13.75
CA LYS A 17 -6.50 1.50 13.69
C LYS A 17 -5.84 2.72 13.05
N ARG A 18 -6.66 3.70 12.67
CA ARG A 18 -6.19 4.98 12.13
C ARG A 18 -5.14 5.64 13.04
N ILE A 19 -4.05 6.12 12.45
CA ILE A 19 -3.01 6.87 13.16
C ILE A 19 -3.43 8.33 13.22
N GLU A 20 -3.73 8.82 14.43
CA GLU A 20 -4.22 10.19 14.63
C GLU A 20 -3.19 11.26 14.23
N LYS A 21 -1.91 11.03 14.55
CA LYS A 21 -0.84 11.98 14.26
C LYS A 21 -0.56 12.02 12.76
N ARG A 22 -0.97 13.11 12.09
CA ARG A 22 -0.83 13.33 10.64
C ARG A 22 0.54 12.96 10.05
N ASN A 23 1.63 13.42 10.66
CA ASN A 23 2.98 13.13 10.16
C ASN A 23 3.34 11.64 10.28
N ALA A 24 2.95 10.99 11.38
CA ALA A 24 3.19 9.57 11.57
C ALA A 24 2.36 8.75 10.58
N ARG A 25 1.10 9.13 10.35
CA ARG A 25 0.21 8.57 9.34
C ARG A 25 0.78 8.69 7.93
N GLN A 26 1.29 9.86 7.53
CA GLN A 26 1.86 10.06 6.20
C GLN A 26 3.12 9.20 5.97
N VAL A 27 3.97 9.09 6.98
CA VAL A 27 5.16 8.23 6.95
C VAL A 27 4.76 6.75 6.88
N ALA A 28 3.78 6.33 7.68
CA ALA A 28 3.25 4.97 7.68
C ALA A 28 2.65 4.62 6.32
N PHE A 29 1.79 5.48 5.76
CA PHE A 29 1.23 5.32 4.41
C PHE A 29 2.33 5.11 3.37
N SER A 30 3.36 5.96 3.40
CA SER A 30 4.46 5.91 2.43
C SER A 30 5.23 4.58 2.52
N LYS A 31 5.55 4.13 3.73
CA LYS A 31 6.27 2.86 3.97
C LYS A 31 5.42 1.65 3.63
N CYS A 32 4.15 1.63 4.06
CA CYS A 32 3.23 0.53 3.83
C CYS A 32 2.86 0.37 2.36
N ARG A 33 2.64 1.47 1.63
CA ARG A 33 2.43 1.43 0.17
C ARG A 33 3.61 0.76 -0.55
N VAL A 34 4.84 1.15 -0.21
CA VAL A 34 6.04 0.56 -0.83
C VAL A 34 6.14 -0.93 -0.52
N GLY A 35 5.93 -1.33 0.74
CA GLY A 35 5.93 -2.75 1.13
C GLY A 35 4.83 -3.56 0.45
N LEU A 36 3.63 -2.98 0.33
CA LEU A 36 2.48 -3.59 -0.34
C LEU A 36 2.77 -3.82 -1.84
N PHE A 37 3.29 -2.81 -2.54
CA PHE A 37 3.63 -2.93 -3.96
C PHE A 37 4.75 -3.95 -4.18
N LYS A 38 5.74 -4.01 -3.29
CA LYS A 38 6.78 -5.04 -3.36
C LYS A 38 6.18 -6.44 -3.24
N LYS A 39 5.25 -6.65 -2.30
CA LYS A 39 4.57 -7.94 -2.13
C LYS A 39 3.69 -8.32 -3.31
N ALA A 40 2.96 -7.35 -3.88
CA ALA A 40 2.18 -7.57 -5.10
C ALA A 40 3.08 -7.97 -6.28
N SER A 41 4.23 -7.29 -6.42
CA SER A 41 5.23 -7.63 -7.44
C SER A 41 5.85 -9.01 -7.24
N GLU A 42 6.21 -9.37 -6.01
CA GLU A 42 6.70 -10.72 -5.70
C GLU A 42 5.65 -11.77 -6.05
N HIS A 43 4.38 -11.51 -5.72
CA HIS A 43 3.28 -12.45 -5.98
C HIS A 43 3.05 -12.69 -7.48
N CYS A 44 2.96 -11.63 -8.29
CA CYS A 44 2.76 -11.79 -9.73
C CYS A 44 3.95 -12.48 -10.39
N THR A 45 5.19 -12.21 -9.95
CA THR A 45 6.38 -12.87 -10.47
C THR A 45 6.44 -14.36 -10.10
N LEU A 46 6.09 -14.72 -8.86
CA LEU A 46 6.19 -16.11 -8.38
C LEU A 46 5.09 -17.01 -8.96
N CYS A 47 3.87 -16.48 -9.09
CA CYS A 47 2.70 -17.27 -9.46
C CYS A 47 2.23 -17.02 -10.90
N GLY A 48 2.86 -16.10 -11.64
CA GLY A 48 2.34 -15.64 -12.93
C GLY A 48 0.96 -14.97 -12.81
N ALA A 49 0.61 -14.49 -11.61
CA ALA A 49 -0.73 -14.00 -11.31
C ALA A 49 -0.91 -12.55 -11.80
N GLU A 50 -2.03 -12.27 -12.44
CA GLU A 50 -2.41 -10.91 -12.80
C GLU A 50 -2.87 -10.16 -11.56
N THR A 51 -2.23 -9.03 -11.26
CA THR A 51 -2.41 -8.34 -9.99
C THR A 51 -2.54 -6.84 -10.22
N ALA A 52 -3.58 -6.23 -9.65
CA ALA A 52 -3.75 -4.79 -9.56
C ALA A 52 -3.95 -4.35 -8.11
N VAL A 53 -3.26 -3.29 -7.71
CA VAL A 53 -3.40 -2.64 -6.41
C VAL A 53 -3.51 -1.14 -6.62
N ILE A 54 -4.56 -0.53 -6.09
CA ILE A 54 -4.76 0.92 -6.10
C ILE A 54 -4.92 1.40 -4.66
N VAL A 55 -4.15 2.41 -4.28
CA VAL A 55 -4.23 3.03 -2.95
C VAL A 55 -4.32 4.55 -3.05
N PHE A 56 -5.14 5.14 -2.20
CA PHE A 56 -5.31 6.59 -2.09
C PHE A 56 -4.65 7.10 -0.83
N SER A 57 -3.84 8.15 -0.96
CA SER A 57 -3.31 8.84 0.20
C SER A 57 -4.40 9.61 0.94
N PRO A 58 -4.18 9.99 2.21
CA PRO A 58 -5.06 10.93 2.91
C PRO A 58 -5.18 12.31 2.24
N ALA A 59 -4.31 12.63 1.28
CA ALA A 59 -4.36 13.84 0.46
C ALA A 59 -4.99 13.57 -0.92
N GLU A 60 -5.79 12.51 -1.03
CA GLU A 60 -6.56 12.11 -2.22
C GLU A 60 -5.73 11.75 -3.47
N LYS A 61 -4.41 11.82 -3.38
CA LYS A 61 -3.52 11.34 -4.45
C LYS A 61 -3.55 9.82 -4.56
N SER A 62 -3.79 9.31 -5.77
CA SER A 62 -3.78 7.89 -6.11
C SER A 62 -2.37 7.38 -6.42
N TYR A 63 -2.17 6.09 -6.14
CA TYR A 63 -0.97 5.32 -6.51
C TYR A 63 -1.39 3.91 -6.89
N SER A 64 -0.77 3.35 -7.91
CA SER A 64 -1.09 2.01 -8.40
C SER A 64 0.15 1.14 -8.64
N PHE A 65 -0.06 -0.16 -8.53
CA PHE A 65 0.79 -1.21 -9.08
C PHE A 65 -0.09 -2.13 -9.90
N CYS A 66 0.29 -2.42 -11.14
CA CYS A 66 -0.44 -3.32 -12.03
C CYS A 66 0.53 -4.22 -12.79
N HIS A 67 0.18 -5.48 -12.94
CA HIS A 67 0.86 -6.45 -13.78
C HIS A 67 -0.16 -7.35 -14.50
N PRO A 68 -0.12 -7.49 -15.84
CA PRO A 68 0.95 -7.04 -16.76
C PRO A 68 0.87 -5.58 -17.17
N SER A 69 -0.32 -4.99 -17.26
CA SER A 69 -0.52 -3.57 -17.54
C SER A 69 -1.79 -3.07 -16.86
N VAL A 70 -1.95 -1.75 -16.72
CA VAL A 70 -3.16 -1.15 -16.16
C VAL A 70 -4.35 -1.42 -17.09
N ASP A 71 -4.21 -1.12 -18.38
CA ASP A 71 -5.29 -1.23 -19.36
C ASP A 71 -5.80 -2.66 -19.45
N THR A 72 -4.92 -3.66 -19.52
CA THR A 72 -5.34 -5.07 -19.62
C THR A 72 -6.10 -5.54 -18.38
N ILE A 73 -5.82 -5.00 -17.20
CA ILE A 73 -6.55 -5.36 -15.97
C ILE A 73 -7.85 -4.56 -15.87
N VAL A 74 -7.86 -3.28 -16.26
CA VAL A 74 -9.05 -2.42 -16.24
C VAL A 74 -10.07 -2.89 -17.28
N ASP A 75 -9.64 -3.18 -18.51
CA ASP A 75 -10.49 -3.69 -19.57
C ASP A 75 -11.15 -4.98 -19.14
N ARG A 76 -10.35 -5.93 -18.63
CA ARG A 76 -10.91 -7.12 -18.02
C ARG A 76 -11.87 -6.75 -16.91
N TYR A 77 -11.47 -5.90 -15.96
CA TYR A 77 -12.30 -5.50 -14.83
C TYR A 77 -13.72 -5.09 -15.24
N LEU A 78 -13.79 -4.21 -16.23
CA LEU A 78 -15.04 -3.67 -16.75
C LEU A 78 -15.82 -4.67 -17.61
N LEU A 79 -15.14 -5.64 -18.23
CA LEU A 79 -15.73 -6.69 -19.07
C LEU A 79 -16.20 -7.94 -18.30
N GLY A 80 -16.12 -7.96 -16.96
CA GLY A 80 -16.87 -8.91 -16.12
C GLY A 80 -16.16 -10.21 -15.73
N GLY A 81 -14.83 -10.27 -15.81
CA GLY A 81 -14.09 -11.39 -15.19
C GLY A 81 -14.17 -11.38 -13.66
N ASN A 82 -13.81 -12.50 -13.04
CA ASN A 82 -13.89 -12.68 -11.59
C ASN A 82 -12.60 -12.18 -10.91
N TYR A 83 -12.55 -10.90 -10.54
CA TYR A 83 -11.48 -10.36 -9.70
C TYR A 83 -11.98 -10.24 -8.28
N ILE A 84 -11.15 -10.67 -7.33
CA ILE A 84 -11.24 -10.17 -5.97
C ILE A 84 -10.74 -8.73 -6.04
N LEU A 85 -11.66 -7.81 -6.32
CA LEU A 85 -11.38 -6.40 -6.07
C LEU A 85 -11.28 -6.30 -4.55
N LEU A 86 -10.05 -6.41 -4.04
CA LEU A 86 -9.73 -5.83 -2.75
C LEU A 86 -10.00 -4.34 -2.93
N LYS A 87 -11.25 -3.93 -2.70
CA LYS A 87 -11.61 -2.56 -2.36
C LYS A 87 -10.82 -2.31 -1.09
N MET A 88 -9.58 -1.88 -1.24
CA MET A 88 -8.79 -1.33 -0.17
C MET A 88 -9.32 0.08 0.12
N SER A 89 -10.62 0.20 0.39
CA SER A 89 -11.23 1.29 1.17
C SER A 89 -10.82 1.21 2.66
N VAL A 90 -9.66 0.61 2.91
CA VAL A 90 -9.06 0.41 4.21
C VAL A 90 -7.67 1.03 4.28
N ALA A 91 -6.99 1.34 3.17
CA ALA A 91 -5.66 1.97 3.24
C ALA A 91 -5.71 3.44 3.68
N SER A 92 -6.77 4.17 3.32
CA SER A 92 -7.01 5.55 3.74
C SER A 92 -7.75 5.66 5.09
N THR A 93 -8.40 4.58 5.54
CA THR A 93 -9.16 4.55 6.81
C THR A 93 -8.36 3.94 7.96
N LEU A 94 -7.43 3.01 7.70
CA LEU A 94 -6.59 2.38 8.74
C LEU A 94 -5.19 2.98 8.90
N MET A 95 -4.79 3.92 8.05
CA MET A 95 -3.59 4.74 8.27
C MET A 95 -3.99 6.12 8.69
#